data_AF-A0A2D7WVE3-F1
#
_entry.id   AF-A0A2D7WVE3-F1
#
_cell.length_a   1.000
_cell.length_b   1.000
_cell.length_c   1.000
_cell.angle_alpha   90.00
_cell.angle_beta   90.00
_cell.angle_gamma   90.00
#
_symmetry.space_group_name_H-M   'P 1'
#
loop_
_entity.id
_entity.type
_entity.pdbx_description
1 polymer ?
#
loop_
_entity_poly.entity_id
_entity_poly.type
_entity_poly.pdbx_seq_one_letter_code
_entity_poly.pdbx_strand_id
1 'polypeptide(L)'
;MHSNTKDEDPFVCPQCRTKLSAQTDHYQCSRCNREYPVIFGIADFRIRSDPYLSLQQERAKAKRLVTETEQNFSAMLDYYYEITDDVPPALATRYKAYHLNGPKQAQQSLARLGMSSGDVFLDAGCGTGGALIAAAEHCSHIYGVDIALRWLVICQQRLKEQGITATLVCADIEAPPFPDGYFSKITATDLLENVYSVDNTLVALGRLLKTGGKLWLAGSNKFCLGPHPSTRLWAVGYFPGKLRSRLVKRLRGVDSLRFINLISPGRIIRYARQCGLHTQMLSPRMVALDEEGNYPAIDRLLIKTYIVVARLPLARQLLIRVGPAFEMILGKSPYSMESKGVDQA
;
A
#
# COMPACT_ATOMS: atom_id res chain seq x y z
N MET A 1 -5.09 31.06 7.37
CA MET A 1 -3.61 30.96 7.27
C MET A 1 -3.12 30.19 8.48
N HIS A 2 -2.96 28.88 8.38
CA HIS A 2 -2.24 28.10 9.41
C HIS A 2 -0.81 27.97 8.93
N SER A 3 0.09 28.71 9.56
CA SER A 3 1.53 28.55 9.38
C SER A 3 1.90 27.15 9.87
N ASN A 4 1.98 26.20 8.95
CA ASN A 4 2.44 24.85 9.24
C ASN A 4 3.95 24.94 9.51
N THR A 5 4.35 25.21 10.75
CA THR A 5 5.75 25.24 11.14
C THR A 5 6.27 23.81 11.08
N LYS A 6 7.16 23.53 10.11
CA LYS A 6 7.78 22.21 9.90
C LYS A 6 8.45 21.62 11.17
N ASP A 7 8.68 22.42 12.20
CA ASP A 7 9.21 21.97 13.50
C ASP A 7 8.28 21.02 14.28
N GLU A 8 7.00 20.95 13.92
CA GLU A 8 6.03 20.00 14.50
C GLU A 8 5.94 18.65 13.77
N ASP A 9 6.70 18.47 12.69
CA ASP A 9 6.67 17.22 11.95
C ASP A 9 7.13 16.03 12.82
N PRO A 10 6.41 14.89 12.79
CA PRO A 10 6.71 13.75 13.64
C PRO A 10 7.91 12.95 13.14
N PHE A 11 8.75 13.46 12.23
CA PHE A 11 9.68 12.60 11.51
C PHE A 11 10.91 12.19 12.32
N VAL A 12 11.27 10.92 12.17
CA VAL A 12 12.48 10.31 12.73
C VAL A 12 13.34 9.70 11.62
N CYS A 13 14.65 9.68 11.82
CA CYS A 13 15.60 9.15 10.86
C CYS A 13 15.34 7.66 10.57
N PRO A 14 15.11 7.26 9.30
CA PRO A 14 14.99 5.85 8.91
C PRO A 14 16.15 4.95 9.38
N GLN A 15 17.37 5.50 9.46
CA GLN A 15 18.57 4.74 9.79
C GLN A 15 18.81 4.60 11.28
N CYS A 16 18.66 5.67 12.07
CA CYS A 16 19.05 5.67 13.48
C CYS A 16 17.94 6.08 14.45
N ARG A 17 16.73 6.35 13.94
CA ARG A 17 15.51 6.67 14.69
C ARG A 17 15.55 7.98 15.50
N THR A 18 16.61 8.78 15.40
CA THR A 18 16.69 10.12 16.01
C THR A 18 15.70 11.07 15.34
N LYS A 19 15.04 11.94 16.13
CA LYS A 19 14.15 13.00 15.61
C LYS A 19 14.91 13.85 14.59
N LEU A 20 14.24 14.16 13.48
CA LEU A 20 14.82 14.98 12.42
C LEU A 20 14.50 16.45 12.67
N SER A 21 15.44 17.33 12.31
CA SER A 21 15.21 18.76 12.23
C SER A 21 14.78 19.12 10.82
N ALA A 22 13.70 19.86 10.68
CA ALA A 22 13.23 20.32 9.38
C ALA A 22 13.99 21.56 8.92
N GLN A 23 14.32 21.60 7.64
CA GLN A 23 14.87 22.77 6.94
C GLN A 23 13.94 23.13 5.77
N THR A 24 14.26 24.21 5.05
CA THR A 24 13.44 24.69 3.93
C THR A 24 13.31 23.65 2.81
N ASP A 25 14.38 22.96 2.47
CA ASP A 25 14.50 22.06 1.31
C ASP A 25 14.94 20.63 1.67
N HIS A 26 15.18 20.34 2.95
CA HIS A 26 15.57 19.00 3.42
C HIS A 26 15.22 18.79 4.90
N TYR A 27 15.40 17.55 5.38
CA TYR A 27 15.43 17.19 6.80
C TYR A 27 16.83 16.68 7.14
N GLN A 28 17.32 17.00 8.33
CA GLN A 28 18.65 16.62 8.77
C GLN A 28 18.60 15.77 10.04
N CYS A 29 19.45 14.74 10.10
CA CYS A 29 19.65 13.93 11.28
C CYS A 29 20.93 14.32 12.02
N SER A 30 20.81 14.85 13.24
CA SER A 30 21.95 15.24 14.09
C SER A 30 22.84 14.06 14.55
N ARG A 31 22.34 12.83 14.51
CA ARG A 31 23.09 11.64 14.98
C ARG A 31 23.93 10.98 13.89
N CYS A 32 23.37 10.80 12.69
CA CYS A 32 24.06 10.11 11.60
C CYS A 32 24.48 11.05 10.46
N ASN A 33 24.24 12.35 10.62
CA ASN A 33 24.54 13.42 9.66
C ASN A 33 23.92 13.20 8.27
N ARG A 34 22.86 12.38 8.19
CA ARG A 34 22.17 12.11 6.94
C ARG A 34 21.16 13.21 6.65
N GLU A 35 21.13 13.62 5.40
CA GLU A 35 20.20 14.60 4.86
C GLU A 35 19.19 13.92 3.95
N TYR A 36 17.94 14.36 4.06
CA TYR A 36 16.80 13.82 3.33
C TYR A 36 16.12 14.96 2.57
N PRO A 37 16.23 15.02 1.24
CA PRO A 37 15.75 16.15 0.47
C PRO A 37 14.22 16.21 0.45
N VAL A 38 13.67 17.41 0.29
CA VAL A 38 12.26 17.66 -0.03
C VAL A 38 12.15 17.91 -1.52
N ILE A 39 11.51 17.00 -2.25
CA ILE A 39 11.40 17.02 -3.70
C ILE A 39 9.93 17.21 -4.06
N PHE A 40 9.59 18.26 -4.82
CA PHE A 40 8.20 18.65 -5.14
C PHE A 40 7.32 18.82 -3.88
N GLY A 41 7.90 19.31 -2.78
CA GLY A 41 7.21 19.45 -1.49
C GLY A 41 7.01 18.13 -0.73
N ILE A 42 7.55 17.02 -1.21
CA ILE A 42 7.45 15.68 -0.60
C ILE A 42 8.80 15.34 0.04
N ALA A 43 8.81 15.00 1.32
CA ALA A 43 10.02 14.55 2.00
C ALA A 43 10.46 13.17 1.48
N ASP A 44 11.70 13.05 0.99
CA ASP A 44 12.30 11.82 0.46
C ASP A 44 13.27 11.20 1.47
N PHE A 45 12.74 10.28 2.27
CA PHE A 45 13.45 9.53 3.32
C PHE A 45 14.03 8.20 2.84
N ARG A 46 14.07 7.95 1.52
CA ARG A 46 14.55 6.66 1.01
C ARG A 46 16.05 6.50 1.22
N ILE A 47 16.40 5.39 1.87
CA ILE A 47 17.80 4.96 2.06
C ILE A 47 18.25 3.95 1.01
N ARG A 48 17.32 3.41 0.22
CA ARG A 48 17.53 2.48 -0.90
C ARG A 48 16.51 2.73 -2.01
N SER A 49 16.85 2.28 -3.22
CA SER A 49 15.98 2.33 -4.40
C SER A 49 14.74 1.44 -4.27
N ASP A 50 13.77 1.56 -5.18
CA ASP A 50 12.73 0.55 -5.36
C ASP A 50 13.21 -0.59 -6.27
N PRO A 51 12.51 -1.74 -6.36
CA PRO A 51 12.96 -2.90 -7.15
C PRO A 51 13.08 -2.66 -8.66
N TYR A 52 12.42 -1.63 -9.18
CA TYR A 52 12.30 -1.34 -10.60
C TYR A 52 13.26 -0.24 -11.06
N LEU A 53 13.42 0.82 -10.27
CA LEU A 53 14.15 2.03 -10.66
C LEU A 53 15.12 2.48 -9.57
N SER A 54 16.31 2.90 -9.99
CA SER A 54 17.27 3.56 -9.09
C SER A 54 16.70 4.88 -8.56
N LEU A 55 17.19 5.37 -7.42
CA LEU A 55 16.76 6.68 -6.88
C LEU A 55 16.89 7.82 -7.91
N GLN A 56 17.91 7.80 -8.76
CA GLN A 56 18.10 8.79 -9.81
C GLN A 56 17.04 8.66 -10.91
N GLN A 57 16.78 7.44 -11.37
CA GLN A 57 15.75 7.16 -12.38
C GLN A 57 14.35 7.52 -11.86
N GLU A 58 14.07 7.22 -10.59
CA GLU A 58 12.84 7.59 -9.90
C GLU A 58 12.59 9.09 -9.89
N ARG A 59 13.60 9.86 -9.47
CA ARG A 59 13.52 11.32 -9.43
C ARG A 59 13.39 11.91 -10.83
N ALA A 60 14.11 11.36 -11.81
CA ALA A 60 13.99 11.78 -13.21
C ALA A 60 12.58 11.53 -13.75
N LYS A 61 12.00 10.35 -13.51
CA LYS A 61 10.65 10.02 -13.96
C LYS A 61 9.57 10.89 -13.28
N ALA A 62 9.71 11.12 -11.97
CA ALA A 62 8.84 12.05 -11.24
C ALA A 62 8.93 13.49 -11.80
N LYS A 63 10.15 13.96 -12.13
CA LYS A 63 10.35 15.26 -12.76
C LYS A 63 9.62 15.36 -14.10
N ARG A 64 9.78 14.36 -14.98
CA ARG A 64 9.09 14.32 -16.28
C ARG A 64 7.58 14.38 -16.13
N LEU A 65 7.01 13.61 -15.19
CA LEU A 65 5.58 13.67 -14.88
C LEU A 65 5.13 15.08 -14.50
N VAL A 66 5.89 15.79 -13.66
CA VAL A 66 5.53 17.14 -13.22
C VAL A 66 5.72 18.20 -14.32
N THR A 67 6.71 18.03 -15.21
CA THR A 67 7.06 19.05 -16.21
C THR A 67 6.44 18.86 -17.59
N GLU A 68 6.16 17.63 -17.99
CA GLU A 68 5.72 17.26 -19.36
C GLU A 68 4.24 16.93 -19.45
N THR A 69 3.48 17.07 -18.36
CA THR A 69 2.04 16.81 -18.35
C THR A 69 1.28 18.05 -17.92
N GLU A 70 0.05 18.16 -18.41
CA GLU A 70 -0.94 19.01 -17.76
C GLU A 70 -1.07 18.58 -16.30
N GLN A 71 -1.14 19.54 -15.38
CA GLN A 71 -1.36 19.29 -13.95
C GLN A 71 -2.80 18.79 -13.73
N ASN A 72 -3.08 17.59 -14.23
CA ASN A 72 -4.32 16.86 -14.16
C ASN A 72 -4.01 15.37 -13.88
N PHE A 73 -4.70 14.77 -12.91
CA PHE A 73 -4.50 13.39 -12.49
C PHE A 73 -4.64 12.38 -13.65
N SER A 74 -5.66 12.52 -14.48
CA SER A 74 -5.89 11.61 -15.60
C SER A 74 -4.79 11.71 -16.64
N ALA A 75 -4.41 12.95 -17.02
CA ALA A 75 -3.33 13.19 -17.98
C ALA A 75 -1.98 12.67 -17.47
N MET A 76 -1.64 12.92 -16.20
CA MET A 76 -0.44 12.37 -15.57
C MET A 76 -0.42 10.84 -15.56
N LEU A 77 -1.58 10.22 -15.29
CA LEU A 77 -1.70 8.77 -15.27
C LEU A 77 -1.58 8.16 -16.68
N ASP A 78 -2.15 8.80 -17.69
CA ASP A 78 -2.01 8.39 -19.08
C ASP A 78 -0.56 8.49 -19.54
N TYR A 79 0.07 9.64 -19.33
CA TYR A 79 1.47 9.87 -19.66
C TYR A 79 2.39 8.90 -18.93
N TYR A 80 2.13 8.58 -17.65
CA TYR A 80 2.89 7.56 -16.92
C TYR A 80 2.97 6.24 -17.67
N TYR A 81 1.83 5.74 -18.17
CA TYR A 81 1.80 4.47 -18.91
C TYR A 81 2.35 4.59 -20.33
N GLU A 82 2.23 5.76 -20.96
CA GLU A 82 2.87 6.04 -22.26
C GLU A 82 4.39 5.94 -22.18
N ILE A 83 5.01 6.47 -21.12
CA ILE A 83 6.47 6.45 -20.92
C ILE A 83 6.98 5.21 -20.18
N THR A 84 6.17 4.15 -20.11
CA THR A 84 6.50 2.90 -19.43
C THR A 84 6.49 1.73 -20.41
N ASP A 85 7.68 1.41 -20.95
CA ASP A 85 7.84 0.46 -22.05
C ASP A 85 7.49 -1.00 -21.72
N ASP A 86 7.47 -1.37 -20.43
CA ASP A 86 7.33 -2.75 -19.98
C ASP A 86 5.89 -3.15 -19.62
N VAL A 87 4.90 -2.29 -19.87
CA VAL A 87 3.48 -2.54 -19.59
C VAL A 87 2.69 -2.59 -20.92
N PRO A 88 2.18 -3.77 -21.34
CA PRO A 88 1.35 -3.86 -22.54
C PRO A 88 0.08 -2.99 -22.45
N PRO A 89 -0.45 -2.46 -23.57
CA PRO A 89 -1.60 -1.54 -23.55
C PRO A 89 -2.83 -2.08 -22.81
N ALA A 90 -3.18 -3.35 -23.03
CA ALA A 90 -4.31 -3.99 -22.33
C ALA A 90 -4.11 -4.04 -20.81
N LEU A 91 -2.86 -4.17 -20.35
CA LEU A 91 -2.50 -4.17 -18.94
C LEU A 91 -2.54 -2.76 -18.36
N ALA A 92 -2.05 -1.77 -19.10
CA ALA A 92 -2.11 -0.36 -18.74
C ALA A 92 -3.55 0.11 -18.54
N THR A 93 -4.46 -0.17 -19.47
CA THR A 93 -5.90 0.16 -19.34
C THR A 93 -6.49 -0.38 -18.03
N ARG A 94 -6.14 -1.60 -17.66
CA ARG A 94 -6.65 -2.21 -16.43
C ARG A 94 -6.05 -1.58 -15.17
N TYR A 95 -4.75 -1.26 -15.17
CA TYR A 95 -4.13 -0.58 -14.04
C TYR A 95 -4.65 0.85 -13.89
N LYS A 96 -4.92 1.56 -14.98
CA LYS A 96 -5.62 2.86 -14.95
C LYS A 96 -6.99 2.74 -14.28
N ALA A 97 -7.80 1.76 -14.69
CA ALA A 97 -9.09 1.51 -14.05
C ALA A 97 -8.94 1.20 -12.55
N TYR A 98 -7.91 0.47 -12.15
CA TYR A 98 -7.62 0.23 -10.72
C TYR A 98 -7.37 1.54 -9.95
N HIS A 99 -6.53 2.43 -10.49
CA HIS A 99 -6.23 3.72 -9.87
C HIS A 99 -7.45 4.65 -9.81
N LEU A 100 -8.26 4.70 -10.88
CA LEU A 100 -9.49 5.49 -10.92
C LEU A 100 -10.48 5.04 -9.84
N ASN A 101 -10.72 3.72 -9.73
CA ASN A 101 -11.64 3.13 -8.76
C ASN A 101 -11.09 3.06 -7.32
N GLY A 102 -9.85 3.52 -7.09
CA GLY A 102 -9.17 3.44 -5.79
C GLY A 102 -10.00 3.95 -4.59
N PRO A 103 -10.57 5.18 -4.65
CA PRO A 103 -11.37 5.72 -3.55
C PRO A 103 -12.59 4.87 -3.19
N LYS A 104 -13.36 4.43 -4.19
CA LYS A 104 -14.55 3.58 -3.99
C LYS A 104 -14.19 2.24 -3.34
N GLN A 105 -13.06 1.65 -3.75
CA GLN A 105 -12.57 0.41 -3.14
C GLN A 105 -12.13 0.65 -1.69
N ALA A 106 -11.47 1.78 -1.41
CA ALA A 106 -10.94 2.11 -0.09
C ALA A 106 -12.04 2.44 0.95
N GLN A 107 -13.19 2.96 0.53
CA GLN A 107 -14.34 3.20 1.42
C GLN A 107 -14.72 1.94 2.22
N GLN A 108 -14.68 0.77 1.59
CA GLN A 108 -15.00 -0.49 2.28
C GLN A 108 -13.98 -0.84 3.36
N SER A 109 -12.69 -0.64 3.09
CA SER A 109 -11.64 -0.88 4.10
C SER A 109 -11.74 0.09 5.26
N LEU A 110 -12.03 1.37 5.00
CA LEU A 110 -12.18 2.39 6.03
C LEU A 110 -13.42 2.14 6.90
N ALA A 111 -14.55 1.77 6.29
CA ALA A 111 -15.75 1.37 7.03
C ALA A 111 -15.48 0.18 7.97
N ARG A 112 -14.70 -0.82 7.50
CA ARG A 112 -14.28 -1.97 8.33
C ARG A 112 -13.33 -1.60 9.45
N LEU A 113 -12.45 -0.62 9.23
CA LEU A 113 -11.54 -0.11 10.26
C LEU A 113 -12.30 0.66 11.35
N GLY A 114 -13.47 1.21 11.05
CA GLY A 114 -14.23 2.07 11.94
C GLY A 114 -13.46 3.34 12.23
N MET A 115 -13.35 4.20 11.21
CA MET A 115 -12.64 5.48 11.28
C MET A 115 -13.40 6.49 12.15
N SER A 116 -12.67 7.42 12.75
CA SER A 116 -13.18 8.52 13.57
C SER A 116 -12.34 9.78 13.36
N SER A 117 -12.91 10.95 13.62
CA SER A 117 -12.24 12.25 13.41
C SER A 117 -10.93 12.43 14.20
N GLY A 118 -10.81 11.73 15.34
CA GLY A 118 -9.61 11.70 16.17
C GLY A 118 -8.56 10.65 15.76
N ASP A 119 -8.78 9.92 14.66
CA ASP A 119 -7.79 8.98 14.15
C ASP A 119 -6.64 9.68 13.42
N VAL A 120 -5.44 9.15 13.64
CA VAL A 120 -4.23 9.47 12.86
C VAL A 120 -4.04 8.31 11.89
N PHE A 121 -4.29 8.57 10.61
CA PHE A 121 -4.39 7.56 9.57
C PHE A 121 -3.14 7.51 8.69
N LEU A 122 -2.68 6.29 8.38
CA LEU A 122 -1.64 6.02 7.39
C LEU A 122 -2.15 5.09 6.30
N ASP A 123 -1.98 5.48 5.04
CA ASP A 123 -1.99 4.54 3.92
C ASP A 123 -0.56 4.17 3.55
N ALA A 124 -0.17 2.92 3.81
CA ALA A 124 1.15 2.37 3.53
C ALA A 124 1.18 1.74 2.13
N GLY A 125 1.97 2.31 1.23
CA GLY A 125 1.92 2.04 -0.21
C GLY A 125 0.76 2.78 -0.87
N CYS A 126 0.64 4.09 -0.64
CA CYS A 126 -0.55 4.85 -1.01
C CYS A 126 -0.77 5.02 -2.52
N GLY A 127 0.24 4.76 -3.36
CA GLY A 127 0.15 4.86 -4.80
C GLY A 127 -0.41 6.21 -5.25
N THR A 128 -1.57 6.20 -5.91
CA THR A 128 -2.27 7.39 -6.40
C THR A 128 -3.29 7.99 -5.42
N GLY A 129 -3.22 7.64 -4.13
CA GLY A 129 -3.96 8.29 -3.06
C GLY A 129 -5.41 7.86 -2.88
N GLY A 130 -5.80 6.68 -3.39
CA GLY A 130 -7.18 6.20 -3.31
C GLY A 130 -7.74 6.18 -1.89
N ALA A 131 -7.00 5.61 -0.93
CA ALA A 131 -7.44 5.57 0.46
C ALA A 131 -7.32 6.91 1.18
N LEU A 132 -6.37 7.77 0.78
CA LEU A 132 -6.23 9.12 1.32
C LEU A 132 -7.47 9.96 1.01
N ILE A 133 -7.97 9.87 -0.23
CA ILE A 133 -9.22 10.52 -0.65
C ILE A 133 -10.40 10.02 0.18
N ALA A 134 -10.56 8.70 0.28
CA ALA A 134 -11.67 8.13 1.03
C ALA A 134 -11.59 8.42 2.55
N ALA A 135 -10.38 8.65 3.08
CA ALA A 135 -10.19 8.98 4.49
C ALA A 135 -10.38 10.45 4.81
N ALA A 136 -10.32 11.35 3.82
CA ALA A 136 -10.42 12.81 4.00
C ALA A 136 -11.71 13.24 4.72
N GLU A 137 -12.80 12.51 4.51
CA GLU A 137 -14.09 12.78 5.17
C GLU A 137 -14.15 12.28 6.62
N HIS A 138 -13.16 11.51 7.06
CA HIS A 138 -13.21 10.78 8.32
C HIS A 138 -12.12 11.16 9.30
N CYS A 139 -10.97 11.69 8.86
CA CYS A 139 -9.79 11.91 9.70
C CYS A 139 -9.23 13.32 9.53
N SER A 140 -8.76 13.89 10.64
CA SER A 140 -8.08 15.19 10.64
C SER A 140 -6.62 15.12 10.17
N HIS A 141 -5.97 13.96 10.35
CA HIS A 141 -4.55 13.77 10.03
C HIS A 141 -4.36 12.50 9.20
N ILE A 142 -3.96 12.70 7.94
CA ILE A 142 -3.84 11.63 6.95
C ILE A 142 -2.45 11.67 6.35
N TYR A 143 -1.79 10.51 6.39
CA TYR A 143 -0.45 10.31 5.86
C TYR A 143 -0.47 9.28 4.74
N GLY A 144 0.23 9.57 3.66
CA GLY A 144 0.47 8.63 2.56
C GLY A 144 1.96 8.34 2.44
N VAL A 145 2.35 7.06 2.53
CA VAL A 145 3.74 6.63 2.32
C VAL A 145 3.81 5.79 1.06
N ASP A 146 4.76 6.10 0.18
CA ASP A 146 5.10 5.23 -0.95
C ASP A 146 6.60 5.32 -1.25
N ILE A 147 7.20 4.22 -1.71
CA ILE A 147 8.61 4.20 -2.11
C ILE A 147 8.82 4.85 -3.48
N ALA A 148 7.77 4.95 -4.28
CA ALA A 148 7.82 5.46 -5.63
C ALA A 148 7.44 6.95 -5.68
N LEU A 149 8.44 7.83 -5.81
CA LEU A 149 8.21 9.28 -5.88
C LEU A 149 7.31 9.64 -7.07
N ARG A 150 7.43 8.89 -8.18
CA ARG A 150 6.58 9.01 -9.37
C ARG A 150 5.09 8.82 -9.08
N TRP A 151 4.72 7.95 -8.12
CA TRP A 151 3.33 7.77 -7.73
C TRP A 151 2.87 8.89 -6.79
N LEU A 152 3.75 9.36 -5.90
CA LEU A 152 3.42 10.44 -4.97
C LEU A 152 3.17 11.78 -5.67
N VAL A 153 3.87 12.11 -6.75
CA VAL A 153 3.56 13.33 -7.52
C VAL A 153 2.19 13.25 -8.21
N ILE A 154 1.79 12.07 -8.70
CA ILE A 154 0.45 11.82 -9.25
C ILE A 154 -0.60 11.91 -8.13
N CYS A 155 -0.31 11.33 -6.97
CA CYS A 155 -1.16 11.40 -5.78
C CYS A 155 -1.36 12.84 -5.33
N GLN A 156 -0.28 13.64 -5.24
CA GLN A 156 -0.31 15.04 -4.85
C GLN A 156 -1.24 15.84 -5.78
N GLN A 157 -1.13 15.63 -7.09
CA GLN A 157 -1.99 16.27 -8.06
C GLN A 157 -3.46 15.86 -7.89
N ARG A 158 -3.73 14.56 -7.70
CA ARG A 158 -5.09 14.07 -7.47
C ARG A 158 -5.73 14.64 -6.20
N LEU A 159 -4.97 14.77 -5.12
CA LEU A 159 -5.43 15.37 -3.87
C LEU A 159 -5.70 16.87 -4.04
N LYS A 160 -4.82 17.58 -4.75
CA LYS A 160 -4.97 19.01 -5.07
C LYS A 160 -6.25 19.29 -5.85
N GLU A 161 -6.58 18.48 -6.84
CA GLU A 161 -7.84 18.59 -7.61
C GLU A 161 -9.10 18.46 -6.74
N GLN A 162 -9.00 17.71 -5.64
CA GLN A 162 -10.11 17.49 -4.73
C GLN A 162 -10.08 18.43 -3.51
N GLY A 163 -9.11 19.33 -3.43
CA GLY A 163 -8.93 20.21 -2.27
C GLY A 163 -8.57 19.47 -0.98
N ILE A 164 -8.01 18.27 -1.06
CA ILE A 164 -7.69 17.42 0.09
C ILE A 164 -6.26 17.67 0.54
N THR A 165 -6.07 17.87 1.85
CA THR A 165 -4.74 18.00 2.46
C THR A 165 -4.33 16.67 3.08
N ALA A 166 -3.16 16.16 2.68
CA ALA A 166 -2.54 14.98 3.29
C ALA A 166 -1.01 15.14 3.28
N THR A 167 -0.35 14.55 4.27
CA THR A 167 1.11 14.53 4.34
C THR A 167 1.64 13.36 3.54
N LEU A 168 2.21 13.65 2.36
CA LEU A 168 2.84 12.65 1.51
C LEU A 168 4.32 12.51 1.85
N VAL A 169 4.78 11.26 1.94
CA VAL A 169 6.13 10.93 2.38
C VAL A 169 6.71 9.86 1.46
N CYS A 170 7.83 10.16 0.82
CA CYS A 170 8.54 9.20 0.00
C CYS A 170 9.50 8.40 0.87
N ALA A 171 9.15 7.16 1.17
CA ALA A 171 9.95 6.31 2.07
C ALA A 171 9.74 4.83 1.77
N ASP A 172 10.70 4.04 2.22
CA ASP A 172 10.53 2.60 2.33
C ASP A 172 9.74 2.26 3.61
N ILE A 173 8.63 1.54 3.47
CA ILE A 173 7.79 1.15 4.60
C ILE A 173 8.49 0.19 5.57
N GLU A 174 9.56 -0.49 5.14
CA GLU A 174 10.40 -1.32 6.03
C GLU A 174 11.28 -0.48 6.96
N ALA A 175 11.55 0.79 6.61
CA ALA A 175 12.29 1.75 7.42
C ALA A 175 11.53 3.10 7.50
N PRO A 176 10.31 3.12 8.04
CA PRO A 176 9.43 4.28 7.91
C PRO A 176 9.87 5.42 8.86
N PRO A 177 9.80 6.69 8.41
CA PRO A 177 10.34 7.85 9.11
C PRO A 177 9.42 8.38 10.21
N PHE A 178 8.67 7.51 10.89
CA PHE A 178 7.72 7.89 11.95
C PHE A 178 8.05 7.22 13.28
N PRO A 179 7.70 7.85 14.42
CA PRO A 179 7.83 7.28 15.74
C PRO A 179 6.95 6.04 15.89
N ASP A 180 7.27 5.26 16.91
CA ASP A 180 6.52 4.07 17.26
C ASP A 180 5.17 4.48 17.84
N GLY A 181 4.13 3.69 17.56
CA GLY A 181 2.80 3.92 18.11
C GLY A 181 2.12 5.22 17.67
N TYR A 182 2.51 5.78 16.53
CA TYR A 182 1.98 7.05 16.04
C TYR A 182 0.58 6.93 15.43
N PHE A 183 0.31 5.85 14.70
CA PHE A 183 -0.90 5.73 13.91
C PHE A 183 -1.97 4.91 14.63
N SER A 184 -3.21 5.39 14.61
CA SER A 184 -4.35 4.64 15.14
C SER A 184 -4.95 3.67 14.13
N LYS A 185 -4.88 4.05 12.85
CA LYS A 185 -5.42 3.30 11.72
C LYS A 185 -4.37 3.23 10.63
N ILE A 186 -4.14 2.03 10.10
CA ILE A 186 -3.25 1.84 8.96
C ILE A 186 -3.99 1.02 7.90
N THR A 187 -3.92 1.42 6.64
CA THR A 187 -4.23 0.57 5.49
C THR A 187 -2.95 0.16 4.76
N ALA A 188 -2.94 -1.05 4.23
CA ALA A 188 -1.90 -1.53 3.33
C ALA A 188 -2.57 -2.41 2.26
N THR A 189 -2.87 -1.80 1.12
CA THR A 189 -3.62 -2.40 0.01
C THR A 189 -2.67 -2.88 -1.06
N ASP A 190 -2.59 -4.20 -1.29
CA ASP A 190 -1.71 -4.81 -2.29
C ASP A 190 -0.22 -4.41 -2.12
N LEU A 191 0.17 -4.09 -0.88
CA LEU A 191 1.50 -3.63 -0.49
C LEU A 191 2.49 -4.80 -0.34
N LEU A 192 2.11 -5.84 0.39
CA LEU A 192 3.03 -6.90 0.83
C LEU A 192 3.62 -7.69 -0.34
N GLU A 193 2.94 -7.68 -1.47
CA GLU A 193 3.39 -8.19 -2.76
C GLU A 193 4.62 -7.47 -3.28
N ASN A 194 4.78 -6.19 -2.97
CA ASN A 194 5.73 -5.28 -3.61
C ASN A 194 6.89 -4.83 -2.71
N VAL A 195 6.95 -5.33 -1.47
CA VAL A 195 8.05 -5.02 -0.51
C VAL A 195 9.23 -5.98 -0.67
N TYR A 196 10.39 -5.62 -0.13
CA TYR A 196 11.57 -6.48 -0.16
C TYR A 196 11.46 -7.66 0.82
N SER A 197 10.91 -7.39 2.01
CA SER A 197 10.71 -8.36 3.07
C SER A 197 9.33 -8.15 3.72
N VAL A 198 8.43 -9.09 3.45
CA VAL A 198 7.09 -9.14 4.08
C VAL A 198 7.21 -9.13 5.60
N ASP A 199 8.20 -9.85 6.13
CA ASP A 199 8.40 -10.01 7.57
C ASP A 199 8.83 -8.68 8.20
N ASN A 200 9.79 -7.96 7.60
CA ASN A 200 10.22 -6.64 8.05
C ASN A 200 9.10 -5.61 7.94
N THR A 201 8.31 -5.66 6.87
CA THR A 201 7.17 -4.77 6.68
C THR A 201 6.13 -4.97 7.79
N LEU A 202 5.80 -6.21 8.15
CA LEU A 202 4.86 -6.47 9.24
C LEU A 202 5.40 -5.99 10.59
N VAL A 203 6.69 -6.13 10.85
CA VAL A 203 7.36 -5.57 12.04
C VAL A 203 7.22 -4.05 12.05
N ALA A 204 7.55 -3.39 10.94
CA ALA A 204 7.50 -1.94 10.82
C ALA A 204 6.07 -1.42 10.99
N LEU A 205 5.08 -2.02 10.33
CA LEU A 205 3.67 -1.65 10.48
C LEU A 205 3.16 -1.88 11.92
N GLY A 206 3.55 -2.99 12.55
CA GLY A 206 3.22 -3.26 13.96
C GLY A 206 3.84 -2.26 14.92
N ARG A 207 5.08 -1.80 14.64
CA ARG A 207 5.77 -0.75 15.40
C ARG A 207 5.07 0.61 15.25
N LEU A 208 4.69 0.97 14.03
CA LEU A 208 3.97 2.22 13.71
C LEU A 208 2.58 2.30 14.35
N LEU A 209 1.90 1.15 14.48
CA LEU A 209 0.55 1.09 15.02
C LEU A 209 0.56 1.34 16.54
N LYS A 210 -0.30 2.24 17.01
CA LYS A 210 -0.52 2.47 18.44
C LYS A 210 -1.18 1.26 19.10
N THR A 211 -1.01 1.12 20.41
CA THR A 211 -1.73 0.11 21.19
C THR A 211 -3.25 0.31 21.05
N GLY A 212 -3.98 -0.77 20.75
CA GLY A 212 -5.41 -0.70 20.43
C GLY A 212 -5.73 -0.21 19.01
N GLY A 213 -4.71 0.18 18.24
CA GLY A 213 -4.85 0.53 16.83
C GLY A 213 -5.22 -0.67 15.96
N LYS A 214 -5.70 -0.38 14.75
CA LYS A 214 -6.08 -1.38 13.74
C LYS A 214 -5.32 -1.17 12.44
N LEU A 215 -4.78 -2.27 11.91
CA LEU A 215 -4.19 -2.36 10.58
C LEU A 215 -5.12 -3.19 9.69
N TRP A 216 -5.58 -2.61 8.59
CA TRP A 216 -6.26 -3.35 7.53
C TRP A 216 -5.27 -3.67 6.41
N LEU A 217 -5.26 -4.93 5.98
CA LEU A 217 -4.40 -5.45 4.93
C LEU A 217 -5.26 -6.16 3.89
N ALA A 218 -4.91 -5.99 2.62
CA ALA A 218 -5.44 -6.82 1.55
C ALA A 218 -4.36 -7.17 0.54
N GLY A 219 -4.52 -8.33 -0.09
CA GLY A 219 -3.60 -8.80 -1.11
C GLY A 219 -4.11 -9.99 -1.90
N SER A 220 -3.39 -10.30 -2.96
CA SER A 220 -3.57 -11.49 -3.80
C SER A 220 -3.14 -12.74 -3.05
N ASN A 221 -3.95 -13.80 -3.16
CA ASN A 221 -3.65 -15.06 -2.50
C ASN A 221 -2.73 -15.93 -3.37
N LYS A 222 -1.57 -16.32 -2.83
CA LYS A 222 -0.65 -17.30 -3.45
C LYS A 222 -1.38 -18.57 -3.91
N PHE A 223 -2.32 -19.07 -3.11
CA PHE A 223 -3.00 -20.34 -3.35
C PHE A 223 -4.30 -20.17 -4.17
N CYS A 224 -4.48 -19.03 -4.82
CA CYS A 224 -5.59 -18.79 -5.74
C CYS A 224 -5.66 -19.90 -6.79
N LEU A 225 -6.76 -20.66 -6.79
CA LEU A 225 -7.06 -21.64 -7.84
C LEU A 225 -7.69 -20.95 -9.07
N GLY A 226 -8.46 -19.90 -8.83
CA GLY A 226 -9.12 -19.10 -9.86
C GLY A 226 -8.17 -18.21 -10.67
N PRO A 227 -8.72 -17.30 -11.48
CA PRO A 227 -7.91 -16.34 -12.22
C PRO A 227 -7.21 -15.38 -11.24
N HIS A 228 -5.88 -15.37 -11.25
CA HIS A 228 -5.10 -14.44 -10.43
C HIS A 228 -5.46 -12.98 -10.77
N PRO A 229 -5.60 -12.08 -9.78
CA PRO A 229 -6.00 -10.69 -10.02
C PRO A 229 -5.16 -9.96 -11.08
N SER A 230 -3.83 -10.13 -11.03
CA SER A 230 -2.91 -9.46 -11.96
C SER A 230 -2.66 -10.21 -13.28
N THR A 231 -2.72 -11.54 -13.33
CA THR A 231 -2.37 -12.29 -14.57
C THR A 231 -3.59 -12.88 -15.27
N ARG A 232 -4.73 -13.00 -14.57
CA ARG A 232 -5.91 -13.77 -14.99
C ARG A 232 -5.60 -15.22 -15.38
N LEU A 233 -4.48 -15.76 -14.92
CA LEU A 233 -4.13 -17.16 -15.13
C LEU A 233 -4.60 -17.98 -13.92
N TRP A 234 -5.14 -19.15 -14.21
CA TRP A 234 -5.61 -20.10 -13.22
C TRP A 234 -4.43 -20.77 -12.51
N ALA A 235 -4.55 -20.94 -11.20
CA ALA A 235 -3.57 -21.64 -10.36
C ALA A 235 -2.11 -21.14 -10.52
N VAL A 236 -1.91 -19.89 -10.97
CA VAL A 236 -0.57 -19.40 -11.36
C VAL A 236 0.45 -19.45 -10.21
N GLY A 237 -0.02 -19.32 -8.97
CA GLY A 237 0.82 -19.34 -7.77
C GLY A 237 1.34 -20.73 -7.36
N TYR A 238 0.79 -21.81 -7.95
CA TYR A 238 1.25 -23.18 -7.72
C TYR A 238 2.46 -23.55 -8.59
N PHE A 239 2.71 -22.80 -9.68
CA PHE A 239 3.85 -23.07 -10.55
C PHE A 239 5.17 -22.57 -9.92
N PRO A 240 6.27 -23.35 -10.04
CA PRO A 240 7.61 -22.91 -9.64
C PRO A 240 8.02 -21.62 -10.35
N GLY A 241 8.83 -20.78 -9.70
CA GLY A 241 9.13 -19.41 -10.16
C GLY A 241 9.59 -19.31 -11.64
N LYS A 242 10.52 -20.17 -12.07
CA LYS A 242 11.01 -20.17 -13.47
C LYS A 242 9.92 -20.55 -14.47
N LEU A 243 9.09 -21.55 -14.14
CA LEU A 243 7.99 -22.00 -15.01
C LEU A 243 6.87 -20.96 -15.05
N ARG A 244 6.52 -20.40 -13.89
CA ARG A 244 5.54 -19.32 -13.75
C ARG A 244 5.94 -18.12 -14.59
N SER A 245 7.16 -17.64 -14.48
CA SER A 245 7.66 -16.48 -15.24
C SER A 245 7.55 -16.72 -16.76
N ARG A 246 7.99 -17.89 -17.23
CA ARG A 246 7.87 -18.27 -18.65
C ARG A 246 6.41 -18.34 -19.12
N LEU A 247 5.54 -18.94 -18.31
CA LEU A 247 4.11 -19.08 -18.62
C LEU A 247 3.43 -17.71 -18.71
N VAL A 248 3.65 -16.85 -17.71
CA VAL A 248 3.06 -15.50 -17.67
C VAL A 248 3.56 -14.69 -18.85
N LYS A 249 4.88 -14.67 -19.12
CA LYS A 249 5.45 -13.96 -20.27
C LYS A 249 4.88 -14.47 -21.60
N ARG A 250 4.76 -15.79 -21.78
CA ARG A 250 4.21 -16.39 -23.01
C ARG A 250 2.73 -16.03 -23.25
N LEU A 251 1.91 -16.01 -22.19
CA LEU A 251 0.47 -15.79 -22.30
C LEU A 251 0.01 -14.33 -22.16
N ARG A 252 0.87 -13.46 -21.59
CA ARG A 252 0.55 -12.05 -21.26
C ARG A 252 1.56 -11.04 -21.81
N GLY A 253 2.59 -11.49 -22.52
CA GLY A 253 3.64 -10.64 -23.10
C GLY A 253 4.71 -10.20 -22.09
N VAL A 254 4.30 -9.95 -20.84
CA VAL A 254 5.18 -9.54 -19.74
C VAL A 254 4.98 -10.40 -18.51
N ASP A 255 6.05 -10.68 -17.77
CA ASP A 255 5.94 -11.25 -16.43
C ASP A 255 5.54 -10.16 -15.42
N SER A 256 4.24 -10.02 -15.19
CA SER A 256 3.69 -9.10 -14.17
C SER A 256 3.77 -9.64 -12.74
N LEU A 257 4.35 -10.84 -12.54
CA LEU A 257 4.67 -11.40 -11.23
C LEU A 257 6.16 -11.34 -10.91
N ARG A 258 6.96 -10.66 -11.75
CA ARG A 258 8.36 -10.37 -11.45
C ARG A 258 8.45 -9.50 -10.20
N PHE A 259 9.39 -9.82 -9.32
CA PHE A 259 9.63 -9.11 -8.05
C PHE A 259 8.43 -9.12 -7.07
N ILE A 260 7.40 -9.95 -7.31
CA ILE A 260 6.24 -10.05 -6.42
C ILE A 260 6.42 -11.18 -5.39
N ASN A 261 6.14 -10.86 -4.13
CA ASN A 261 5.96 -11.86 -3.07
C ASN A 261 4.59 -12.52 -3.20
N LEU A 262 4.55 -13.80 -3.56
CA LEU A 262 3.33 -14.61 -3.42
C LEU A 262 3.17 -15.01 -1.94
N ILE A 263 2.20 -14.39 -1.29
CA ILE A 263 1.91 -14.58 0.14
C ILE A 263 0.57 -15.27 0.36
N SER A 264 0.45 -15.96 1.50
CA SER A 264 -0.80 -16.56 1.94
C SER A 264 -1.28 -15.90 3.23
N PRO A 265 -2.59 -15.87 3.51
CA PRO A 265 -3.12 -15.35 4.77
C PRO A 265 -2.48 -15.99 5.99
N GLY A 266 -2.28 -17.32 5.95
CA GLY A 266 -1.67 -18.07 7.06
C GLY A 266 -0.24 -17.64 7.36
N ARG A 267 0.55 -17.31 6.32
CA ARG A 267 1.90 -16.77 6.49
C ARG A 267 1.84 -15.43 7.22
N ILE A 268 1.00 -14.51 6.77
CA ILE A 268 0.85 -13.18 7.39
C ILE A 268 0.42 -13.30 8.85
N ILE A 269 -0.57 -14.15 9.16
CA ILE A 269 -1.05 -14.35 10.54
C ILE A 269 0.07 -14.86 11.45
N ARG A 270 0.90 -15.78 10.97
CA ARG A 270 2.03 -16.31 11.76
C ARG A 270 3.02 -15.20 12.12
N TYR A 271 3.42 -14.37 11.15
CA TYR A 271 4.38 -13.28 11.39
C TYR A 271 3.77 -12.13 12.18
N ALA A 272 2.51 -11.78 11.91
CA ALA A 272 1.77 -10.77 12.67
C ALA A 272 1.77 -11.10 14.18
N ARG A 273 1.52 -12.37 14.55
CA ARG A 273 1.56 -12.82 15.95
C ARG A 273 2.92 -12.62 16.60
N GLN A 274 4.01 -12.84 15.86
CA GLN A 274 5.37 -12.62 16.36
C GLN A 274 5.66 -11.14 16.64
N CYS A 275 4.90 -10.24 16.01
CA CYS A 275 5.03 -8.78 16.15
C CYS A 275 4.01 -8.18 17.14
N GLY A 276 3.33 -8.99 17.95
CA GLY A 276 2.29 -8.52 18.88
C GLY A 276 0.97 -8.11 18.22
N LEU A 277 0.77 -8.48 16.94
CA LEU A 277 -0.47 -8.25 16.21
C LEU A 277 -1.36 -9.49 16.23
N HIS A 278 -2.65 -9.32 16.54
CA HIS A 278 -3.64 -10.38 16.52
C HIS A 278 -4.69 -10.18 15.43
N THR A 279 -5.09 -11.27 14.79
CA THR A 279 -6.12 -11.24 13.75
C THR A 279 -7.50 -11.02 14.38
N GLN A 280 -8.14 -9.91 14.04
CA GLN A 280 -9.51 -9.59 14.42
C GLN A 280 -10.51 -10.00 13.33
N MET A 281 -10.09 -9.98 12.07
CA MET A 281 -10.92 -10.36 10.93
C MET A 281 -10.07 -10.98 9.84
N LEU A 282 -10.60 -12.01 9.18
CA LEU A 282 -10.08 -12.56 7.93
C LEU A 282 -11.27 -12.87 7.02
N SER A 283 -11.22 -12.41 5.78
CA SER A 283 -12.29 -12.57 4.82
C SER A 283 -11.74 -12.72 3.40
N PRO A 284 -12.47 -13.39 2.48
CA PRO A 284 -12.23 -13.16 1.06
C PRO A 284 -12.44 -11.68 0.77
N ARG A 285 -11.55 -11.08 -0.04
CA ARG A 285 -11.68 -9.68 -0.43
C ARG A 285 -12.87 -9.55 -1.36
N MET A 286 -13.83 -8.70 -1.01
CA MET A 286 -14.91 -8.34 -1.92
C MET A 286 -14.45 -7.20 -2.83
N VAL A 287 -14.79 -7.29 -4.11
CA VAL A 287 -14.52 -6.24 -5.09
C VAL A 287 -15.74 -5.33 -5.13
N ALA A 288 -15.54 -4.02 -4.97
CA ALA A 288 -16.59 -3.05 -5.23
C ALA A 288 -16.88 -3.08 -6.74
N LEU A 289 -18.07 -3.55 -7.11
CA LEU A 289 -18.54 -3.43 -8.49
C LEU A 289 -18.85 -1.95 -8.75
N ASP A 290 -18.31 -1.41 -9.83
CA ASP A 290 -18.79 -0.14 -10.34
C ASP A 290 -19.96 -0.34 -11.30
N GLU A 291 -20.98 0.50 -11.16
CA GLU A 291 -22.17 0.48 -12.03
C GLU A 291 -21.83 1.09 -13.41
N GLU A 292 -20.76 1.88 -13.49
CA GLU A 292 -20.28 2.63 -14.67
C GLU A 292 -19.68 1.76 -15.80
N GLY A 293 -19.68 0.43 -15.68
CA GLY A 293 -19.37 -0.45 -16.82
C GLY A 293 -17.89 -0.67 -17.16
N ASN A 294 -16.96 -0.29 -16.27
CA ASN A 294 -15.50 -0.47 -16.45
C ASN A 294 -15.00 -1.93 -16.57
N TYR A 295 -15.88 -2.92 -16.39
CA TYR A 295 -15.56 -4.33 -16.52
C TYR A 295 -16.31 -4.96 -17.71
N PRO A 296 -15.65 -5.83 -18.50
CA PRO A 296 -16.33 -6.66 -19.50
C PRO A 296 -17.53 -7.42 -18.90
N ALA A 297 -18.56 -7.68 -19.70
CA ALA A 297 -19.80 -8.31 -19.20
C ALA A 297 -19.54 -9.66 -18.49
N ILE A 298 -18.61 -10.46 -19.00
CA ILE A 298 -18.20 -11.74 -18.41
C ILE A 298 -17.55 -11.52 -17.04
N ASP A 299 -16.65 -10.53 -16.92
CA ASP A 299 -16.02 -10.19 -15.65
C ASP A 299 -17.05 -9.72 -14.62
N ARG A 300 -18.04 -8.92 -15.03
CA ARG A 300 -19.14 -8.50 -14.15
C ARG A 300 -19.94 -9.69 -13.65
N LEU A 301 -20.27 -10.65 -14.51
CA LEU A 301 -20.97 -11.87 -14.13
C LEU A 301 -20.14 -12.72 -13.14
N LEU A 302 -18.85 -12.90 -13.41
CA LEU A 302 -17.95 -13.65 -12.54
C LEU A 302 -17.81 -12.98 -11.17
N ILE A 303 -17.65 -11.65 -11.11
CA ILE A 303 -17.54 -10.91 -9.85
C ILE A 303 -18.86 -10.99 -9.07
N LYS A 304 -20.03 -10.81 -9.73
CA LYS A 304 -21.34 -10.96 -9.08
C LYS A 304 -21.51 -12.36 -8.48
N THR A 305 -21.18 -13.39 -9.26
CA THR A 305 -21.23 -14.79 -8.80
C THR A 305 -20.30 -15.00 -7.62
N TYR A 306 -19.07 -14.50 -7.69
CA TYR A 306 -18.11 -14.57 -6.59
C TYR A 306 -18.62 -13.89 -5.31
N ILE A 307 -19.24 -12.70 -5.41
CA ILE A 307 -19.80 -11.99 -4.25
C ILE A 307 -20.90 -12.81 -3.59
N VAL A 308 -21.80 -13.42 -4.37
CA VAL A 308 -22.86 -14.28 -3.84
C VAL A 308 -22.27 -15.50 -3.15
N VAL A 309 -21.31 -16.18 -3.78
CA VAL A 309 -20.66 -17.37 -3.21
C VAL A 309 -19.86 -17.02 -1.94
N ALA A 310 -19.18 -15.87 -1.91
CA ALA A 310 -18.40 -15.42 -0.76
C ALA A 310 -19.25 -15.10 0.49
N ARG A 311 -20.58 -14.95 0.34
CA ARG A 311 -21.52 -14.79 1.46
C ARG A 311 -21.94 -16.11 2.10
N LEU A 312 -21.78 -17.24 1.41
CA LEU A 312 -22.13 -18.55 1.96
C LEU A 312 -21.05 -19.00 2.98
N PRO A 313 -21.40 -19.41 4.22
CA PRO A 313 -20.42 -19.67 5.28
C PRO A 313 -19.33 -20.68 4.91
N LEU A 314 -19.71 -21.83 4.33
CA LEU A 314 -18.76 -22.87 3.93
C LEU A 314 -17.87 -22.44 2.77
N ALA A 315 -18.47 -21.79 1.76
CA ALA A 315 -17.74 -21.31 0.60
C ALA A 315 -16.77 -20.18 0.97
N ARG A 316 -17.15 -19.31 1.91
CA ARG A 316 -16.29 -18.25 2.44
C ARG A 316 -15.00 -18.82 3.06
N GLN A 317 -15.11 -19.88 3.85
CA GLN A 317 -13.93 -20.54 4.46
C GLN A 317 -13.00 -21.13 3.41
N LEU A 318 -13.56 -21.73 2.36
CA LEU A 318 -12.77 -22.22 1.23
C LEU A 318 -12.10 -21.07 0.47
N LEU A 319 -12.83 -19.99 0.18
CA LEU A 319 -12.33 -18.83 -0.55
C LEU A 319 -11.23 -18.06 0.19
N ILE A 320 -11.22 -18.07 1.52
CA ILE A 320 -10.08 -17.54 2.29
C ILE A 320 -8.78 -18.30 1.94
N ARG A 321 -8.88 -19.61 1.69
CA ARG A 321 -7.72 -20.46 1.39
C ARG A 321 -7.32 -20.44 -0.07
N VAL A 322 -8.28 -20.53 -0.98
CA VAL A 322 -8.03 -20.74 -2.42
C VAL A 322 -8.66 -19.70 -3.34
N GLY A 323 -9.33 -18.69 -2.77
CA GLY A 323 -9.89 -17.57 -3.51
C GLY A 323 -8.80 -16.60 -4.00
N PRO A 324 -9.17 -15.63 -4.85
CA PRO A 324 -8.21 -14.79 -5.56
C PRO A 324 -7.49 -13.78 -4.69
N ALA A 325 -8.18 -13.23 -3.69
CA ALA A 325 -7.66 -12.22 -2.81
C ALA A 325 -8.30 -12.34 -1.43
N PHE A 326 -7.61 -11.83 -0.43
CA PHE A 326 -8.07 -11.81 0.95
C PHE A 326 -7.95 -10.39 1.51
N GLU A 327 -8.69 -10.14 2.57
CA GLU A 327 -8.55 -8.98 3.42
C GLU A 327 -8.52 -9.42 4.89
N MET A 328 -7.82 -8.67 5.73
CA MET A 328 -7.73 -8.93 7.15
C MET A 328 -7.61 -7.65 7.96
N ILE A 329 -8.08 -7.72 9.20
CA ILE A 329 -7.82 -6.70 10.22
C ILE A 329 -6.93 -7.32 11.27
N LEU A 330 -5.81 -6.67 11.54
CA LEU A 330 -4.91 -6.96 12.63
C LEU A 330 -5.04 -5.87 13.69
N GLY A 331 -5.18 -6.25 14.95
CA GLY A 331 -5.13 -5.34 16.09
C GLY A 331 -3.80 -5.45 16.82
N LYS A 332 -3.39 -4.37 17.50
CA LYS A 332 -2.28 -4.41 18.45
C LYS A 332 -2.79 -4.52 19.87
N SER A 333 -2.43 -5.61 20.54
CA SER A 333 -2.87 -5.86 21.93
C SER A 333 -2.15 -4.93 22.91
N PRO A 334 -2.81 -4.47 23.98
CA PRO A 334 -2.14 -3.81 25.10
C PRO A 334 -1.22 -4.72 25.91
N TYR A 335 -1.34 -6.04 25.77
CA TYR A 335 -0.62 -7.03 26.60
C TYR A 335 0.69 -7.57 26.02
N SER A 336 1.17 -7.07 24.88
CA SER A 336 2.41 -7.60 24.28
C SER A 336 3.63 -6.80 24.72
N MET A 337 4.31 -7.28 25.78
CA MET A 337 5.72 -7.04 26.19
C MET A 337 5.95 -6.69 27.67
N GLU A 338 5.17 -7.26 28.60
CA GLU A 338 5.62 -7.44 30.00
C GLU A 338 5.28 -8.88 30.41
N SER A 339 6.30 -9.76 30.42
CA SER A 339 6.37 -11.08 31.11
C SER A 339 7.20 -12.11 30.33
N LYS A 340 8.48 -11.80 30.12
CA LYS A 340 9.55 -12.79 30.32
C LYS A 340 10.72 -12.09 31.00
N GLY A 341 10.48 -11.69 32.24
CA GLY A 341 11.57 -11.59 33.20
C GLY A 341 12.25 -12.95 33.23
N VAL A 342 13.51 -12.96 32.84
CA VAL A 342 14.41 -14.07 33.14
C VAL A 342 14.52 -14.06 34.66
N ASP A 343 13.86 -15.00 35.31
CA ASP A 343 14.18 -15.35 36.69
C ASP A 343 15.66 -15.75 36.70
N GLN A 344 16.47 -14.93 37.35
CA GLN A 344 17.75 -15.35 37.89
C GLN A 344 17.47 -16.35 38.99
N ALA A 345 17.90 -17.60 38.78
CA ALA A 345 18.26 -18.55 39.83
C ALA A 345 19.39 -19.43 39.31
#